data_AF-A0A1A2JLB4-F1
#
_entry.id   AF-A0A1A2JLB4-F1
#
_cell.length_a   1.000
_cell.length_b   1.000
_cell.length_c   1.000
_cell.angle_alpha   90.00
_cell.angle_beta   90.00
_cell.angle_gamma   90.00
#
_symmetry.space_group_name_H-M   'P 1'
#
loop_
_entity.id
_entity.type
_entity.pdbx_description
1 polymer ?
#
loop_
_entity_poly.entity_id
_entity_poly.type
_entity_poly.pdbx_seq_one_letter_code
_entity_poly.pdbx_strand_id
1 'polypeptide(L)'
;MLIVTTNDLPGWEIQRVCGEVFGLTVRSRNAFSQMGAGFKAMFGGELAGMTKNLAESRNEAMGRLIVEARNRGGNAIVAMRFDTTEIGDVWTEICAYGTAVQATPVTEAAKYTAGQLGYGSPPPQQ
;
A
#
# COMPACT_ATOMS: atom_id res chain seq x y z
N MET A 1 -1.07 -0.58 11.15
CA MET A 1 -1.60 0.70 10.64
C MET A 1 -2.83 0.36 9.81
N LEU A 2 -3.96 1.02 10.05
CA LEU A 2 -5.18 0.79 9.28
C LEU A 2 -5.04 1.48 7.91
N ILE A 3 -5.25 0.75 6.82
CA ILE A 3 -5.21 1.30 5.46
C ILE A 3 -6.46 0.85 4.73
N VAL A 4 -7.20 1.80 4.17
CA VAL A 4 -8.46 1.52 3.49
C VAL A 4 -8.50 2.20 2.12
N THR A 5 -9.27 1.61 1.22
CA THR A 5 -9.59 2.21 -0.08
C THR A 5 -10.82 3.13 -0.01
N THR A 6 -11.60 3.10 1.07
CA THR A 6 -12.71 4.02 1.31
C THR A 6 -12.20 5.42 1.69
N ASN A 7 -13.01 6.45 1.43
CA ASN A 7 -12.68 7.81 1.89
C ASN A 7 -12.94 7.99 3.38
N ASP A 8 -13.92 7.25 3.91
CA ASP A 8 -14.34 7.30 5.30
C ASP A 8 -13.94 6.04 6.07
N LEU A 9 -14.00 6.13 7.39
CA LEU A 9 -13.75 5.03 8.32
C LEU A 9 -14.96 4.83 9.25
N PRO A 10 -16.04 4.14 8.80
CA PRO A 10 -17.20 3.88 9.65
C PRO A 10 -16.82 3.24 10.99
N GLY A 11 -17.33 3.79 12.08
CA GLY A 11 -16.99 3.35 13.44
C GLY A 11 -15.67 3.90 13.99
N TRP A 12 -14.96 4.72 13.22
CA TRP A 12 -13.80 5.50 13.66
C TRP A 12 -14.08 6.99 13.51
N GLU A 13 -13.38 7.79 14.30
CA GLU A 13 -13.35 9.24 14.20
C GLU A 13 -11.98 9.69 13.68
N ILE A 14 -11.94 10.43 12.57
CA ILE A 14 -10.72 11.08 12.08
C ILE A 14 -10.51 12.37 12.88
N GLN A 15 -9.49 12.38 13.74
CA GLN A 15 -9.16 13.50 14.61
C GLN A 15 -8.29 14.56 13.93
N ARG A 16 -7.45 14.13 12.97
CA ARG A 16 -6.54 15.03 12.25
C ARG A 16 -6.19 14.46 10.88
N VAL A 17 -6.19 15.32 9.87
CA VAL A 17 -5.63 15.02 8.54
C VAL A 17 -4.15 15.38 8.54
N CYS A 18 -3.29 14.43 8.15
CA CYS A 18 -1.83 14.57 8.14
C CYS A 18 -1.27 14.87 6.74
N GLY A 19 -2.15 15.08 5.76
CA GLY A 19 -1.81 15.35 4.36
C GLY A 19 -1.74 14.10 3.50
N GLU A 20 -1.46 14.32 2.23
CA GLU A 20 -1.18 13.28 1.23
C GLU A 20 0.10 12.53 1.59
N VAL A 21 0.17 11.25 1.22
CA VAL A 21 1.38 10.42 1.36
C VAL A 21 1.50 9.50 0.17
N PHE A 22 2.73 9.12 -0.17
CA PHE A 22 2.99 8.19 -1.25
C PHE A 22 4.17 7.24 -0.98
N GLY A 23 4.20 6.14 -1.71
CA GLY A 23 5.30 5.20 -1.73
C GLY A 23 5.52 4.75 -3.16
N LEU A 24 6.71 4.99 -3.68
CA LEU A 24 7.07 4.68 -5.06
C LEU A 24 8.00 3.49 -5.11
N THR A 25 7.89 2.66 -6.13
CA THR A 25 8.96 1.76 -6.54
C THR A 25 9.04 1.70 -8.06
N VAL A 26 10.24 1.46 -8.57
CA VAL A 26 10.51 1.37 -10.01
C VAL A 26 11.02 -0.03 -10.32
N ARG A 27 10.59 -0.58 -11.44
CA ARG A 27 11.01 -1.89 -11.94
C ARG A 27 11.40 -1.79 -13.40
N SER A 28 12.54 -2.38 -13.76
CA SER A 28 12.95 -2.43 -15.16
C SER A 28 12.12 -3.47 -15.92
N ARG A 29 11.73 -3.15 -17.15
CA ARG A 29 11.03 -4.11 -18.02
C ARG A 29 11.89 -5.33 -18.34
N ASN A 30 13.22 -5.16 -18.39
CA ASN A 30 14.16 -6.27 -18.60
C ASN A 30 14.15 -7.29 -17.43
N ALA A 31 13.88 -6.84 -16.20
CA ALA A 31 13.70 -7.75 -15.06
C ALA A 31 12.37 -8.50 -15.13
N PHE A 32 11.30 -7.86 -15.62
CA PHE A 32 10.02 -8.54 -15.88
C PHE A 32 10.10 -9.54 -17.03
N SER A 33 10.79 -9.18 -18.12
CA SER A 33 10.97 -9.98 -19.33
C SER A 33 11.80 -11.25 -19.10
N GLN A 34 12.92 -11.15 -18.38
CA GLN A 34 13.80 -12.32 -18.13
C GLN A 34 13.09 -13.42 -17.33
N MET A 35 12.16 -13.06 -16.45
CA MET A 35 11.37 -14.04 -15.68
C MET A 35 10.22 -14.65 -16.50
N GLY A 36 9.64 -13.90 -17.44
CA GLY A 36 8.62 -14.39 -18.38
C GLY A 36 9.19 -15.32 -19.47
N ALA A 37 10.46 -15.16 -19.85
CA ALA A 37 11.12 -16.00 -20.84
C ALA A 37 11.38 -17.45 -20.35
N GLY A 38 11.47 -17.67 -19.03
CA GLY A 38 11.70 -18.99 -18.44
C GLY A 38 10.45 -19.88 -18.35
N PHE A 39 9.25 -19.30 -18.39
CA PHE A 39 7.97 -20.01 -18.34
C PHE A 39 7.14 -19.60 -19.54
N LYS A 40 7.44 -20.18 -20.72
CA LYS A 40 6.54 -20.11 -21.88
C LYS A 40 5.12 -20.43 -21.41
N ALA A 41 4.22 -19.47 -21.63
CA ALA A 41 2.78 -19.55 -21.46
C ALA A 41 2.12 -20.57 -22.42
N MET A 42 2.64 -21.80 -22.48
CA MET A 42 2.24 -22.81 -23.47
C MET A 42 0.76 -23.21 -23.38
N PHE A 43 0.03 -22.81 -22.33
CA PHE A 43 -1.39 -23.12 -22.18
C PHE A 43 -2.22 -21.96 -21.57
N GLY A 44 -1.88 -20.70 -21.89
CA GLY A 44 -2.76 -19.55 -21.59
C GLY A 44 -3.03 -19.28 -20.10
N GLY A 45 -2.15 -19.74 -19.21
CA GLY A 45 -2.24 -19.54 -17.76
C GLY A 45 -1.59 -18.22 -17.28
N GLU A 46 -1.77 -17.94 -15.99
CA GLU A 46 -1.13 -16.81 -15.30
C GLU A 46 0.40 -16.88 -15.39
N LEU A 47 1.02 -15.72 -15.63
CA LEU A 47 2.47 -15.57 -15.56
C LEU A 47 2.89 -15.47 -14.09
N ALA A 48 2.89 -16.59 -13.37
CA ALA A 48 3.08 -16.66 -11.92
C ALA A 48 4.32 -15.89 -11.42
N GLY A 49 5.40 -15.92 -12.20
CA GLY A 49 6.59 -15.11 -11.93
C GLY A 49 6.31 -13.60 -11.97
N MET A 50 5.68 -13.12 -13.04
CA MET A 50 5.31 -11.70 -13.15
C MET A 50 4.33 -11.28 -12.06
N THR A 51 3.34 -12.11 -11.73
CA THR A 51 2.42 -11.82 -10.62
C THR A 51 3.17 -11.68 -9.30
N LYS A 52 4.09 -12.61 -8.99
CA LYS A 52 4.92 -12.55 -7.79
C LYS A 52 5.71 -11.24 -7.73
N ASN A 53 6.37 -10.85 -8.82
CA ASN A 53 7.13 -9.60 -8.89
C ASN A 53 6.24 -8.37 -8.71
N LEU A 54 5.04 -8.36 -9.29
CA LEU A 54 4.08 -7.26 -9.11
C LEU A 54 3.61 -7.16 -7.66
N ALA A 55 3.33 -8.30 -7.00
CA ALA A 55 2.95 -8.33 -5.59
C ALA A 55 4.09 -7.81 -4.69
N GLU A 56 5.33 -8.25 -4.93
CA GLU A 56 6.50 -7.76 -4.20
C GLU A 56 6.71 -6.25 -4.39
N SER A 57 6.53 -5.76 -5.62
CA SER A 57 6.67 -4.33 -5.93
C SER A 57 5.58 -3.49 -5.25
N ARG A 58 4.32 -3.97 -5.23
CA ARG A 58 3.24 -3.32 -4.48
C ARG A 58 3.49 -3.33 -2.98
N ASN A 59 4.02 -4.42 -2.43
CA ASN A 59 4.38 -4.50 -1.02
C ASN A 59 5.50 -3.51 -0.65
N GLU A 60 6.49 -3.33 -1.53
CA GLU A 60 7.56 -2.34 -1.33
C GLU A 60 7.01 -0.90 -1.35
N ALA A 61 6.18 -0.56 -2.33
CA ALA A 61 5.50 0.73 -2.41
C ALA A 61 4.64 0.99 -1.16
N MET A 62 3.88 -0.01 -0.71
CA MET A 62 3.10 0.05 0.53
C MET A 62 3.96 0.26 1.77
N GLY A 63 5.11 -0.41 1.86
CA GLY A 63 6.05 -0.22 2.96
C GLY A 63 6.53 1.24 3.05
N ARG A 64 6.88 1.84 1.91
CA ARG A 64 7.31 3.24 1.83
C ARG A 64 6.17 4.21 2.19
N LEU A 65 4.95 3.96 1.68
CA LEU A 65 3.74 4.71 2.02
C LEU A 65 3.48 4.71 3.55
N ILE A 66 3.61 3.55 4.20
CA ILE A 66 3.41 3.41 5.65
C ILE A 66 4.46 4.20 6.44
N VAL A 67 5.73 4.15 6.01
CA VAL A 67 6.81 4.91 6.66
C VAL A 67 6.53 6.41 6.54
N GLU A 68 6.13 6.90 5.36
CA GLU A 68 5.80 8.31 5.20
C GLU A 68 4.59 8.72 6.07
N ALA A 69 3.52 7.93 6.08
CA ALA A 69 2.35 8.19 6.93
C ALA A 69 2.72 8.26 8.41
N ARG A 70 3.60 7.38 8.90
CA ARG A 70 4.12 7.44 10.27
C ARG A 70 4.93 8.71 10.52
N ASN A 71 5.80 9.10 9.59
CA ASN A 71 6.62 10.31 9.71
C ASN A 71 5.76 11.58 9.76
N ARG A 72 4.59 11.60 9.10
CA ARG A 72 3.59 12.67 9.19
C ARG A 72 2.70 12.58 10.45
N GLY A 73 2.93 11.59 11.30
CA GLY A 73 2.16 11.36 12.53
C GLY A 73 0.76 10.80 12.28
N GLY A 74 0.53 10.12 11.16
CA GLY A 74 -0.70 9.39 10.88
C GLY A 74 -0.67 7.96 11.45
N ASN A 75 -1.82 7.47 11.90
CA ASN A 75 -2.00 6.08 12.35
C ASN A 75 -2.91 5.25 11.42
N ALA A 76 -3.52 5.91 10.43
CA ALA A 76 -4.31 5.31 9.37
C ALA A 76 -4.11 6.03 8.04
N ILE A 77 -4.47 5.36 6.94
CA ILE A 77 -4.47 5.92 5.58
C ILE A 77 -5.83 5.64 4.94
N VAL A 78 -6.50 6.70 4.48
CA VAL A 78 -7.77 6.63 3.74
C VAL A 78 -7.55 6.90 2.26
N ALA A 79 -8.53 6.53 1.45
CA ALA A 79 -8.52 6.68 -0.01
C ALA A 79 -7.25 6.10 -0.66
N MET A 80 -6.73 4.99 -0.11
CA MET A 80 -5.50 4.37 -0.64
C MET A 80 -5.74 3.84 -2.05
N ARG A 81 -4.83 4.15 -2.97
CA ARG A 81 -4.87 3.72 -4.38
C ARG A 81 -3.47 3.30 -4.84
N PHE A 82 -3.45 2.47 -5.87
CA PHE A 82 -2.26 2.27 -6.68
C PHE A 82 -2.42 3.01 -8.00
N ASP A 83 -1.36 3.68 -8.42
CA ASP A 83 -1.15 4.08 -9.80
C ASP A 83 0.04 3.30 -10.39
N THR A 84 0.05 3.15 -11.70
CA THR A 84 1.12 2.49 -12.42
C THR A 84 1.39 3.23 -13.72
N THR A 85 2.59 3.80 -13.81
CA THR A 85 3.00 4.61 -14.96
C THR A 85 4.13 3.91 -15.69
N GLU A 86 3.97 3.72 -16.99
CA GLU A 86 5.03 3.26 -17.87
C GLU A 86 5.82 4.48 -18.37
N ILE A 87 7.08 4.61 -17.95
CA ILE A 87 7.93 5.74 -18.36
C ILE A 87 8.85 5.24 -19.48
N GLY A 88 8.39 5.39 -20.71
CA GLY A 88 9.03 4.85 -21.90
C GLY A 88 9.10 3.32 -21.91
N ASP A 89 10.04 2.77 -22.67
CA ASP A 89 10.18 1.31 -22.86
C ASP A 89 11.11 0.63 -21.85
N VAL A 90 11.56 1.35 -20.82
CA VAL A 90 12.67 0.86 -19.98
C VAL A 90 12.21 0.46 -18.58
N TRP A 91 11.25 1.19 -18.00
CA TRP A 91 10.84 0.98 -16.61
C TRP A 91 9.38 1.34 -16.33
N THR A 92 8.81 0.65 -15.35
CA THR A 92 7.46 0.85 -14.82
C THR A 92 7.57 1.37 -13.39
N GLU A 93 6.89 2.47 -13.12
CA GLU A 93 6.66 3.01 -11.79
C GLU A 93 5.38 2.41 -11.20
N ILE A 94 5.44 2.02 -9.93
CA ILE A 94 4.27 1.68 -9.12
C ILE A 94 4.22 2.66 -7.96
N CYS A 95 3.11 3.40 -7.86
CA CYS A 95 2.86 4.37 -6.82
C CYS A 95 1.71 3.90 -5.94
N ALA A 96 1.95 3.73 -4.64
CA ALA A 96 0.90 3.62 -3.63
C ALA A 96 0.68 5.01 -3.03
N TYR A 97 -0.55 5.53 -3.00
CA TYR A 97 -0.83 6.86 -2.45
C TYR A 97 -2.16 6.90 -1.70
N GLY A 98 -2.33 7.91 -0.85
CA GLY A 98 -3.57 8.15 -0.09
C GLY A 98 -3.43 9.34 0.85
N THR A 99 -4.35 9.46 1.80
CA THR A 99 -4.33 10.53 2.81
C THR A 99 -4.02 9.93 4.18
N ALA A 100 -2.91 10.37 4.79
CA ALA A 100 -2.58 9.98 6.15
C ALA A 100 -3.48 10.73 7.14
N VAL A 101 -3.99 10.01 8.14
CA VAL A 101 -4.87 10.57 9.17
C VAL A 101 -4.52 10.02 10.54
N GLN A 102 -4.89 10.76 11.59
CA GLN A 102 -5.01 10.25 12.95
C GLN A 102 -6.47 9.89 13.17
N ALA A 103 -6.77 8.61 13.41
CA ALA A 103 -8.11 8.09 13.63
C ALA A 103 -8.20 7.25 14.91
N THR A 104 -9.33 7.34 15.59
CA THR A 104 -9.62 6.60 16.84
C THR A 104 -10.89 5.77 16.67
N PRO A 105 -10.92 4.48 17.03
CA PRO A 105 -12.14 3.68 16.96
C PRO A 105 -13.13 4.13 18.04
N VAL A 106 -14.37 4.41 17.66
CA VAL A 106 -15.43 4.93 18.55
C VAL A 106 -16.57 3.93 18.80
N THR A 107 -16.82 3.00 17.87
CA THR A 107 -17.82 1.92 18.09
C THR A 107 -17.18 0.67 18.68
N GLU A 108 -17.97 -0.13 19.40
CA GLU A 108 -17.49 -1.41 19.98
C GLU A 108 -16.98 -2.38 18.91
N ALA A 109 -17.64 -2.43 17.75
CA ALA A 109 -17.19 -3.23 16.61
C ALA A 109 -15.82 -2.75 16.09
N ALA A 110 -15.62 -1.44 15.95
CA ALA A 110 -14.34 -0.88 15.51
C ALA A 110 -13.22 -1.11 16.53
N LYS A 111 -13.50 -0.96 17.83
CA LYS A 111 -12.54 -1.26 18.90
C LYS A 111 -12.14 -2.73 18.91
N TYR A 112 -13.11 -3.63 18.75
CA TYR A 112 -12.86 -5.07 18.63
C TYR A 112 -11.92 -5.38 17.46
N THR A 113 -12.23 -4.89 16.26
CA THR A 113 -11.38 -5.09 15.07
C THR A 113 -10.01 -4.45 15.25
N ALA A 114 -9.92 -3.26 15.85
CA ALA A 114 -8.64 -2.59 16.12
C ALA A 114 -7.75 -3.42 17.05
N GLY A 115 -8.33 -4.00 18.12
CA GLY A 115 -7.62 -4.90 19.02
C GLY A 115 -7.15 -6.19 18.34
N GLN A 116 -8.02 -6.83 17.56
CA GLN A 116 -7.70 -8.08 16.85
C GLN A 116 -6.60 -7.92 15.80
N LEU A 117 -6.59 -6.79 15.08
CA LEU A 117 -5.66 -6.54 13.96
C LEU A 117 -4.47 -5.63 14.33
N GLY A 118 -4.37 -5.21 15.60
CA GLY A 118 -3.28 -4.36 16.09
C GLY A 118 -3.29 -2.93 15.53
N TYR A 119 -4.47 -2.39 15.21
CA TYR A 119 -4.61 -0.99 14.77
C TYR A 119 -4.63 -0.05 15.98
N GLY A 120 -3.95 1.09 15.88
CA GLY A 120 -3.90 2.10 16.95
C GLY A 120 -2.76 1.91 17.97
N SER A 121 -1.88 0.92 17.78
CA SER A 121 -0.63 0.85 18.56
C SER A 121 0.25 2.07 18.22
N PRO A 122 0.77 2.81 19.22
CA PRO A 122 1.74 3.87 18.96
C PRO A 122 2.95 3.30 18.22
N PRO A 123 3.62 4.06 17.34
CA PRO A 123 4.90 3.64 16.79
C PRO A 123 5.85 3.34 17.97
N PRO A 124 6.71 2.30 17.87
CA PRO A 124 7.76 2.08 18.86
C PRO A 124 8.54 3.39 19.02
N GLN A 125 8.61 3.90 20.25
CA GLN A 125 9.47 5.04 20.55
C GLN A 125 10.92 4.55 20.36
N GLN A 126 11.61 5.13 19.38
CA GLN A 126 13.07 5.00 19.24
C GLN A 126 13.75 5.98 20.18
#